data_AF-A0A6A4QIK5-F1
#
_entry.id   AF-A0A6A4QIK5-F1
#
_cell.length_a   1.000
_cell.length_b   1.000
_cell.length_c   1.000
_cell.angle_alpha   90.00
_cell.angle_beta   90.00
_cell.angle_gamma   90.00
#
_symmetry.space_group_name_H-M   'P 1'
#
loop_
_entity.id
_entity.type
_entity.pdbx_description
1 polymer ?
#
loop_
_entity_poly.entity_id
_entity_poly.type
_entity_poly.pdbx_seq_one_letter_code
_entity_poly.pdbx_strand_id
1 'polypeptide(L)'
;MSWQTYVDEHLLCDIEGNQLTSAAIIGQDGSVWAQSSNFPQVPFFNYHFFSSLSFFFYYFIFFMGYVVIVFLYLWFVIIVIKLQILMSYFQIFLFCIEKNNQFFEEEKVCNPNCKI
;
A
#
# COMPACT_ATOMS: atom_id res chain seq x y z
N MET A 1 14.55 35.84 -37.88
CA MET A 1 13.60 36.11 -36.79
C MET A 1 14.05 35.28 -35.59
N SER A 2 14.44 35.92 -34.49
CA SER A 2 14.77 35.19 -33.24
C SER A 2 13.48 34.94 -32.46
N TRP A 3 13.43 33.89 -31.64
CA TRP A 3 12.32 33.65 -30.71
C TRP A 3 12.12 34.80 -29.73
N GLN A 4 13.19 35.55 -29.43
CA GLN A 4 13.14 36.73 -28.58
C GLN A 4 12.31 37.86 -29.19
N THR A 5 12.54 38.17 -30.47
CA THR A 5 11.74 39.17 -31.21
C THR A 5 10.26 38.79 -31.23
N TYR A 6 9.95 37.49 -31.29
CA TYR A 6 8.57 37.02 -31.23
C TYR A 6 7.92 37.30 -29.86
N VAL A 7 8.62 37.07 -28.75
CA VAL A 7 8.11 37.41 -27.42
C VAL A 7 7.89 38.91 -27.27
N ASP A 8 8.88 39.70 -27.69
CA ASP A 8 8.87 41.14 -27.49
C ASP A 8 7.83 41.85 -28.38
N GLU A 9 7.68 41.42 -29.64
CA GLU A 9 6.78 42.09 -30.60
C GLU A 9 5.37 41.48 -30.67
N HIS A 10 5.19 40.19 -30.39
CA HIS A 10 3.91 39.50 -30.59
C HIS A 10 3.22 39.11 -29.28
N LEU A 11 3.96 38.85 -28.20
CA LEU A 11 3.37 38.49 -26.91
C LEU A 11 3.25 39.70 -25.97
N LEU A 12 4.23 40.61 -26.01
CA LEU A 12 4.23 41.84 -25.22
C LEU A 12 3.63 43.04 -25.96
N CYS A 13 2.80 42.82 -26.98
CA CYS A 13 2.15 43.93 -27.68
C CYS A 13 1.10 44.63 -26.80
N ASP A 14 0.87 45.92 -27.06
CA ASP A 14 -0.21 46.66 -26.43
C ASP A 14 -1.56 46.20 -27.00
N ILE A 15 -2.41 45.66 -26.14
CA ILE A 15 -3.77 45.26 -26.44
C ILE A 15 -4.70 46.22 -25.70
N GLU A 16 -5.31 47.14 -26.44
CA GLU A 16 -6.29 48.10 -25.90
C GLU A 16 -5.76 48.93 -24.72
N GLY A 17 -4.46 49.27 -24.77
CA GLY A 17 -3.78 50.04 -23.71
C GLY A 17 -3.28 49.21 -22.53
N ASN A 18 -3.39 47.87 -22.60
CA ASN A 18 -2.86 46.95 -21.61
C ASN A 18 -1.75 46.08 -22.23
N GLN A 19 -0.70 45.81 -21.44
CA GLN A 19 0.41 44.93 -21.82
C GLN A 19 0.52 43.77 -20.83
N LEU A 20 0.91 42.59 -21.30
CA LEU A 20 1.26 41.48 -20.42
C LEU A 20 2.45 41.86 -19.51
N THR A 21 2.34 41.59 -18.21
CA THR A 21 3.41 41.90 -17.24
C THR A 21 4.69 41.09 -17.50
N SER A 22 4.55 39.89 -18.08
CA SER A 22 5.64 38.97 -18.39
C SER A 22 5.16 37.90 -19.37
N ALA A 23 6.03 37.48 -20.31
CA ALA A 23 5.76 36.41 -21.26
C ALA A 23 7.03 35.56 -21.52
N ALA A 24 6.88 34.28 -21.84
CA ALA A 24 8.00 33.40 -22.20
C ALA A 24 7.55 32.28 -23.14
N ILE A 25 8.48 31.78 -23.95
CA ILE A 25 8.33 30.59 -24.79
C ILE A 25 9.22 29.51 -24.18
N ILE A 26 8.59 28.41 -23.77
CA ILE A 26 9.26 27.28 -23.14
C ILE A 26 9.04 26.06 -24.02
N GLY A 27 10.13 25.36 -24.34
CA GLY A 27 10.07 24.07 -25.03
C GLY A 27 9.43 23.00 -24.14
N GLN A 28 8.89 21.94 -24.76
CA GLN A 28 8.31 20.81 -24.01
C GLN A 28 9.34 20.03 -23.19
N ASP A 29 10.62 20.20 -23.53
CA ASP A 29 11.78 19.73 -22.76
C ASP A 29 12.06 20.61 -21.52
N GLY A 30 11.37 21.74 -21.37
CA GLY A 30 11.54 22.69 -20.28
C GLY A 30 12.58 23.77 -20.53
N SER A 31 13.23 23.77 -21.71
CA SER A 31 14.22 24.78 -22.07
C SER A 31 13.53 26.11 -22.38
N VAL A 32 14.05 27.21 -21.84
CA VAL A 32 13.56 28.56 -22.16
C VAL A 32 14.10 28.95 -23.54
N TRP A 33 13.21 29.13 -24.51
CA TRP A 33 13.59 29.56 -25.87
C TRP A 33 13.62 31.08 -26.02
N ALA A 34 12.77 31.79 -25.27
CA ALA A 34 12.77 33.25 -25.15
C ALA A 34 11.95 33.68 -23.93
N GLN A 35 12.30 34.81 -23.31
CA GLN A 35 11.57 35.33 -22.15
C GLN A 35 11.60 36.85 -22.10
N SER A 36 10.56 37.46 -21.53
CA SER A 36 10.54 38.88 -21.18
C SER A 36 11.46 39.17 -20.00
N SER A 37 11.98 40.39 -19.89
CA SER A 37 12.83 40.84 -18.78
C SER A 37 12.18 40.71 -17.40
N ASN A 38 10.86 40.79 -17.32
CA ASN A 38 10.08 40.69 -16.09
C ASN A 38 9.66 39.25 -15.75
N PHE A 39 10.10 38.24 -16.53
CA PHE A 39 9.68 36.87 -16.29
C PHE A 39 10.34 36.30 -15.02
N PRO A 40 9.56 35.73 -14.07
CA PRO A 40 10.11 35.19 -12.85
C PRO A 40 10.99 33.96 -13.14
N GLN A 41 12.14 33.88 -12.46
CA GLN A 41 13.02 32.72 -12.56
C GLN A 41 12.38 31.51 -11.85
N VAL A 42 11.70 30.67 -12.62
CA VAL A 42 11.11 29.42 -12.11
C VAL A 42 12.20 28.34 -12.01
N PRO A 43 12.41 27.72 -10.82
CA PRO A 43 13.39 26.64 -10.67
C PRO A 43 12.85 25.34 -11.28
N PHE A 44 13.00 25.17 -12.60
CA PHE A 44 12.43 24.05 -13.36
C PHE A 44 13.10 22.69 -13.03
N PHE A 45 14.38 22.69 -12.67
CA PHE A 45 15.18 21.46 -12.59
C PHE A 45 14.91 20.54 -11.40
N ASN A 46 14.19 20.99 -10.36
CA ASN A 46 14.07 20.20 -9.13
C ASN A 46 12.84 19.27 -9.10
N TYR A 47 11.75 19.57 -9.79
CA TYR A 47 10.51 18.79 -9.56
C TYR A 47 10.50 17.40 -10.20
N HIS A 48 11.07 17.23 -11.39
CA HIS A 48 11.04 15.93 -12.09
C HIS A 48 11.95 14.88 -11.44
N PHE A 49 13.13 15.30 -10.95
CA PHE A 49 14.07 14.42 -10.27
C PHE A 49 13.57 14.03 -8.88
N PHE A 50 13.09 15.00 -8.09
CA PHE A 50 12.55 14.73 -6.75
C PHE A 50 11.23 13.94 -6.80
N SER A 51 10.38 14.17 -7.81
CA SER A 51 9.15 13.39 -8.03
C SER A 51 9.44 11.91 -8.20
N SER A 52 10.32 11.56 -9.14
CA SER A 52 10.62 10.16 -9.49
C SER A 52 11.17 9.39 -8.29
N LEU A 53 12.03 10.04 -7.49
CA LEU A 53 12.57 9.44 -6.26
C LEU A 53 11.48 9.24 -5.21
N SER A 54 10.61 10.23 -5.00
CA SER A 54 9.51 10.16 -4.05
C SER A 54 8.49 9.06 -4.39
N PHE A 55 8.13 8.93 -5.67
CA PHE A 55 7.28 7.84 -6.14
C PHE A 55 7.93 6.47 -5.89
N PHE A 56 9.22 6.32 -6.21
CA PHE A 56 9.92 5.06 -5.98
C PHE A 56 9.96 4.69 -4.50
N PHE A 57 10.26 5.65 -3.62
CA PHE A 57 10.24 5.42 -2.16
C PHE A 57 8.86 5.06 -1.65
N TYR A 58 7.81 5.73 -2.10
CA TYR A 58 6.44 5.42 -1.70
C TYR A 58 6.04 3.99 -2.10
N TYR A 59 6.28 3.61 -3.36
CA TYR A 59 6.01 2.26 -3.84
C TYR A 59 6.85 1.20 -3.10
N PHE A 60 8.11 1.49 -2.83
CA PHE A 60 8.99 0.58 -2.09
C PHE A 60 8.51 0.36 -0.66
N ILE A 61 8.18 1.43 0.06
CA ILE A 61 7.65 1.35 1.43
C ILE A 61 6.32 0.60 1.44
N PHE A 62 5.42 0.92 0.51
CA PHE A 62 4.12 0.25 0.41
C PHE A 62 4.27 -1.24 0.08
N PHE A 63 5.16 -1.59 -0.84
CA PHE A 63 5.46 -2.98 -1.19
C PHE A 63 6.02 -3.76 -0.01
N MET A 64 7.02 -3.19 0.69
CA MET A 64 7.59 -3.82 1.88
C MET A 64 6.55 -3.98 2.98
N GLY A 65 5.72 -2.97 3.22
CA GLY A 65 4.60 -3.04 4.16
C GLY A 65 3.60 -4.13 3.79
N TYR A 66 3.24 -4.22 2.51
CA TYR A 66 2.32 -5.26 2.01
C TYR A 66 2.89 -6.66 2.23
N VAL A 67 4.18 -6.87 1.92
CA VAL A 67 4.86 -8.17 2.14
C VAL A 67 4.79 -8.57 3.62
N VAL A 68 5.10 -7.64 4.54
CA VAL A 68 5.02 -7.91 5.99
C VAL A 68 3.60 -8.28 6.41
N ILE A 69 2.58 -7.56 5.93
CA ILE A 69 1.17 -7.85 6.23
C ILE A 69 0.78 -9.25 5.73
N VAL A 70 1.18 -9.63 4.52
CA VAL A 70 0.91 -10.97 3.98
C VAL A 70 1.56 -12.06 4.84
N PHE A 71 2.81 -11.86 5.27
CA PHE A 71 3.49 -12.79 6.17
C PHE A 71 2.78 -12.93 7.53
N LEU A 72 2.38 -11.81 8.14
CA LEU A 72 1.63 -11.80 9.39
C LEU A 72 0.28 -12.50 9.24
N TYR A 73 -0.41 -12.27 8.13
CA TYR A 73 -1.68 -12.91 7.84
C TYR A 73 -1.52 -14.44 7.68
N LEU A 74 -0.54 -14.90 6.90
CA LEU A 74 -0.25 -16.32 6.75
C LEU A 74 0.13 -16.97 8.08
N TRP A 75 0.96 -16.30 8.89
CA TRP A 75 1.34 -16.78 10.21
C TRP A 75 0.13 -16.92 11.14
N PHE A 76 -0.76 -15.93 11.15
CA PHE A 76 -2.00 -15.97 11.91
C PHE A 76 -2.91 -17.12 11.46
N VAL A 77 -3.09 -17.32 10.15
CA VAL A 77 -3.87 -18.45 9.60
C VAL A 77 -3.30 -19.79 10.06
N ILE A 78 -1.98 -19.98 10.02
CA ILE A 78 -1.32 -21.20 10.50
C ILE A 78 -1.61 -21.44 11.99
N ILE A 79 -1.58 -20.39 12.82
CA ILE A 79 -1.90 -20.48 14.25
C ILE A 79 -3.35 -20.91 14.45
N VAL A 80 -4.30 -20.28 13.75
CA VAL A 80 -5.72 -20.61 13.84
C VAL A 80 -5.97 -22.06 13.44
N ILE A 81 -5.35 -22.53 12.36
CA ILE A 81 -5.45 -23.93 11.92
C ILE A 81 -4.92 -24.88 13.01
N LYS A 82 -3.74 -24.60 13.59
CA LYS A 82 -3.18 -25.40 14.70
C LYS A 82 -4.10 -25.45 15.91
N LEU A 83 -4.71 -24.33 16.28
CA LEU A 83 -5.68 -24.25 17.39
C LEU A 83 -6.93 -25.07 17.09
N GLN A 84 -7.49 -24.99 15.89
CA GLN A 84 -8.65 -25.79 15.48
C GLN A 84 -8.36 -27.29 15.52
N ILE A 85 -7.18 -27.70 15.02
CA ILE A 85 -6.72 -29.09 15.09
C ILE A 85 -6.59 -29.54 16.55
N LEU A 86 -5.96 -28.74 17.42
CA LEU A 86 -5.80 -29.06 18.83
C LEU A 86 -7.16 -29.20 19.55
N MET A 87 -8.10 -28.29 19.28
CA MET A 87 -9.47 -28.37 19.80
C MET A 87 -10.17 -29.64 19.34
N SER A 88 -9.96 -30.05 18.09
CA SER A 88 -10.52 -31.29 17.55
C SER A 88 -9.94 -32.52 18.24
N TYR A 89 -8.62 -32.56 18.46
CA TYR A 89 -7.96 -33.62 19.24
C TYR A 89 -8.49 -33.68 20.68
N PHE A 90 -8.70 -32.54 21.32
CA PHE A 90 -9.22 -32.48 22.69
C PHE A 90 -10.65 -32.99 22.78
N GLN A 91 -11.52 -32.64 21.83
CA GLN A 91 -12.89 -33.15 21.75
C GLN A 91 -12.92 -34.67 21.54
N ILE A 92 -12.06 -35.21 20.66
CA ILE A 92 -11.94 -36.67 20.44
C ILE A 92 -11.46 -37.37 21.72
N PHE A 93 -10.49 -36.78 22.42
CA PHE A 93 -9.98 -37.33 23.68
C PHE A 93 -11.06 -37.36 24.78
N LEU A 94 -11.82 -36.28 24.94
CA LEU A 94 -12.95 -36.24 25.87
C LEU A 94 -14.02 -37.28 25.52
N PHE A 95 -14.34 -37.42 24.23
CA PHE A 95 -15.29 -38.43 23.76
C PHE A 95 -14.81 -39.87 24.07
N CYS A 96 -13.52 -40.15 23.90
CA CYS A 96 -12.92 -41.44 24.29
C CYS A 96 -12.99 -41.69 25.80
N ILE A 97 -12.76 -40.66 26.64
CA ILE A 97 -12.92 -40.78 28.10
C ILE A 97 -14.38 -41.08 28.46
N GLU A 98 -15.32 -40.36 27.88
CA GLU A 98 -16.75 -40.53 28.16
C GLU A 98 -17.24 -41.93 27.77
N LYS A 99 -16.80 -42.44 26.60
CA LYS A 99 -17.06 -43.82 26.17
C LYS A 99 -16.45 -44.87 27.11
N ASN A 100 -15.23 -44.66 27.60
CA ASN A 100 -14.61 -45.57 28.56
C ASN A 100 -15.34 -45.58 29.91
N ASN A 101 -15.83 -44.43 30.38
CA ASN A 101 -16.62 -44.35 31.61
C ASN A 101 -17.99 -45.05 31.48
N GLN A 102 -18.65 -44.96 30.33
CA GLN A 102 -19.90 -45.70 30.09
C GLN A 102 -19.70 -47.21 30.06
N PHE A 103 -18.60 -47.70 29.49
CA PHE A 103 -18.27 -49.14 29.48
C PHE A 103 -18.08 -49.69 30.91
N PHE A 104 -17.48 -48.90 31.81
CA PHE A 104 -17.33 -49.25 33.23
C PHE A 104 -18.65 -49.26 34.01
N GLU A 105 -19.67 -48.48 33.62
CA GLU A 105 -21.00 -48.55 34.23
C GLU A 105 -21.83 -49.73 33.71
N GLU A 106 -21.80 -50.03 32.41
CA GLU A 106 -22.51 -51.19 31.85
C GLU A 106 -21.99 -52.53 32.40
N GLU A 107 -20.68 -52.65 32.68
CA GLU A 107 -20.10 -53.84 33.30
C GLU A 107 -20.62 -54.07 34.74
N LYS A 108 -20.93 -53.00 35.49
CA LYS A 108 -21.55 -53.09 36.82
C LYS A 108 -23.03 -53.48 36.76
N VAL A 109 -23.75 -53.08 35.69
CA VAL A 109 -25.18 -53.40 35.51
C VAL A 109 -25.39 -54.85 35.03
N CYS A 110 -24.48 -55.38 34.21
CA CYS A 110 -24.54 -56.76 33.72
C CYS A 110 -24.10 -57.82 34.74
N ASN A 111 -23.58 -57.44 35.91
CA ASN A 111 -23.30 -58.38 37.00
C ASN A 111 -24.00 -57.98 38.32
N PRO A 112 -25.31 -58.26 38.46
CA PRO A 112 -26.03 -58.05 39.71
C PRO A 112 -25.60 -59.02 40.85
N ASN A 113 -24.61 -59.90 40.63
CA ASN A 113 -24.19 -60.92 41.61
C ASN A 113 -22.69 -60.89 41.97
N CYS A 114 -21.95 -59.82 41.65
CA CYS A 114 -20.58 -59.69 42.14
C CYS A 114 -20.60 -59.33 43.64
N LYS A 115 -20.59 -60.36 44.48
CA LYS A 115 -20.32 -60.24 45.92
C LYS A 115 -18.87 -59.73 46.09
N ILE A 116 -18.74 -58.63 46.84
CA ILE A 116 -17.49 -58.05 47.36
C ILE A 116 -16.66 -59.13 48.06
#